data_AF-A0A1K2HFN5-F1
#
_entry.id   AF-A0A1K2HFN5-F1
#
_cell.length_a   1.000
_cell.length_b   1.000
_cell.length_c   1.000
_cell.angle_alpha   90.00
_cell.angle_beta   90.00
_cell.angle_gamma   90.00
#
_symmetry.space_group_name_H-M   'P 1'
#
loop_
_entity.id
_entity.type
_entity.pdbx_description
1 polymer ?
#
loop_
_entity_poly.entity_id
_entity_poly.type
_entity_poly.pdbx_seq_one_letter_code
_entity_poly.pdbx_strand_id
1 'polypeptide(L)'
;MQRSYLLYEKERLTMLLDTLERSVQDMKGSSTMTQAEKFKGFDFTKENPYENEAKERFGTKAIAQTKEKIDSLSNDGKQKISDQMNQLFHDLAKLKDEKPTATITQAAIANMYHTFNDTLGYHYTLEAFAGLGQMYVQDERFTENLRQYGEGFPEFLAVAMTYYAQKV
;
A
#
# COMPACT_ATOMS: atom_id res chain seq x y z
N MET A 1 -7.54 22.39 38.20
CA MET A 1 -8.03 22.15 36.83
C MET A 1 -7.19 22.84 35.76
N GLN A 2 -6.90 24.16 35.85
CA GLN A 2 -6.04 24.84 34.86
C GLN A 2 -4.60 24.31 34.77
N ARG A 3 -3.95 23.98 35.91
CA ARG A 3 -2.58 23.44 35.92
C ARG A 3 -2.46 22.11 35.17
N SER A 4 -3.46 21.23 35.31
CA SER A 4 -3.50 19.93 34.65
C SER A 4 -3.64 20.08 33.13
N TYR A 5 -4.47 21.02 32.69
CA TYR A 5 -4.64 21.36 31.28
C TYR A 5 -3.37 21.96 30.68
N LEU A 6 -2.68 22.85 31.42
CA LEU A 6 -1.41 23.43 30.97
C LEU A 6 -0.27 22.39 30.88
N LEU A 7 -0.28 21.37 31.74
CA LEU A 7 0.67 20.26 31.66
C LEU A 7 0.37 19.35 30.47
N TYR A 8 -0.90 19.04 30.22
CA TYR A 8 -1.33 18.29 29.06
C TYR A 8 -0.97 19.01 27.75
N GLU A 9 -1.22 20.32 27.66
CA GLU A 9 -0.90 21.08 26.45
C GLU A 9 0.61 21.20 26.25
N LYS A 10 1.40 21.29 27.33
CA LYS A 10 2.87 21.22 27.27
C LYS A 10 3.34 19.89 26.70
N GLU A 11 2.83 18.76 27.20
CA GLU A 11 3.19 17.42 26.70
C GLU A 11 2.80 17.22 25.24
N ARG A 12 1.60 17.69 24.86
CA ARG A 12 1.11 17.69 23.48
C ARG A 12 2.03 18.51 22.56
N LEU A 13 2.43 19.71 22.99
CA LEU A 13 3.33 20.58 22.21
C LEU A 13 4.74 19.99 22.11
N THR A 14 5.25 19.32 23.15
CA THR A 14 6.53 18.60 23.09
C THR A 14 6.49 17.43 22.12
N MET A 15 5.41 16.65 22.11
CA MET A 15 5.21 15.56 21.15
C MET A 15 5.15 16.07 19.69
N LEU A 16 4.48 17.20 19.47
CA LEU A 16 4.38 17.82 18.15
C LEU A 16 5.73 18.38 17.67
N LEU A 17 6.51 18.98 18.56
CA LEU A 17 7.86 19.47 18.25
C LEU A 17 8.81 18.33 17.89
N ASP A 18 8.79 17.24 18.66
CA ASP A 18 9.61 16.04 18.39
C ASP A 18 9.19 15.37 17.07
N THR A 19 7.89 15.33 16.78
CA THR A 19 7.38 14.86 15.47
C THR A 19 7.88 15.73 14.32
N LEU A 20 7.88 17.05 14.50
CA LEU A 20 8.31 18.01 13.48
C LEU A 20 9.83 17.97 13.30
N GLU A 21 10.60 17.79 14.37
CA GLU A 21 12.06 17.60 14.32
C GLU A 21 12.42 16.30 13.59
N ARG A 22 11.70 15.20 13.84
CA ARG A 22 11.83 13.94 13.09
C ARG A 22 11.48 14.13 11.61
N SER A 23 10.37 14.79 11.30
CA SER A 23 10.01 15.11 9.91
C SER A 23 11.05 16.00 9.22
N VAL A 24 11.65 16.96 9.92
CA VAL A 24 12.72 17.82 9.38
C VAL A 24 14.03 17.05 9.20
N GLN A 25 14.34 16.08 10.06
CA GLN A 25 15.48 15.17 9.88
C GLN A 25 15.26 14.15 8.77
N ASP A 26 14.04 13.65 8.62
CA ASP A 26 13.62 12.76 7.53
C ASP A 26 13.70 13.46 6.16
N MET A 27 13.41 14.77 6.13
CA MET A 27 13.59 15.63 4.95
C MET A 27 15.07 15.98 4.67
N LYS A 28 15.96 15.94 5.67
CA LYS A 28 17.38 16.32 5.53
C LYS A 28 18.36 15.15 5.39
N GLY A 29 17.87 13.91 5.28
CA GLY A 29 18.66 12.80 4.74
C GLY A 29 19.79 12.27 5.63
N SER A 30 19.66 12.35 6.96
CA SER A 30 20.65 11.77 7.87
C SER A 30 19.99 10.95 8.99
N SER A 31 19.32 9.88 8.60
CA SER A 31 19.23 8.68 9.43
C SER A 31 19.28 7.50 8.47
N THR A 32 20.26 6.63 8.66
CA THR A 32 20.39 5.36 7.93
C THR A 32 19.27 4.41 8.35
N MET A 33 18.02 4.77 8.05
CA MET A 33 16.96 3.80 7.89
C MET A 33 17.25 3.08 6.58
N THR A 34 17.35 1.76 6.65
CA THR A 34 17.52 0.94 5.46
C THR A 34 16.36 1.22 4.51
N GLN A 35 16.57 1.08 3.19
CA GLN A 35 15.48 1.26 2.21
C GLN A 35 14.20 0.49 2.65
N ALA A 36 14.37 -0.70 3.22
CA ALA A 36 13.30 -1.53 3.78
C ALA A 36 12.42 -0.86 4.86
N GLU A 37 12.95 0.06 5.66
CA GLU A 37 12.18 0.75 6.71
C GLU A 37 11.41 1.97 6.18
N LYS A 38 11.83 2.54 5.05
CA LYS A 38 11.06 3.58 4.32
C LYS A 38 9.90 2.98 3.52
N PHE A 39 10.00 1.71 3.14
CA PHE A 39 9.05 1.03 2.24
C PHE A 39 8.21 -0.03 2.98
N LYS A 40 7.34 0.41 3.89
CA LYS A 40 6.30 -0.45 4.50
C LYS A 40 4.93 -0.19 3.89
N GLY A 41 4.81 -0.29 2.56
CA GLY A 41 3.53 -0.17 1.87
C GLY A 41 2.54 -1.28 2.26
N PHE A 42 3.03 -2.49 2.53
CA PHE A 42 2.22 -3.66 2.91
C PHE A 42 2.76 -4.33 4.18
N ASP A 43 2.51 -3.76 5.37
CA ASP A 43 2.88 -4.39 6.65
C ASP A 43 1.71 -5.19 7.24
N PHE A 44 1.65 -6.48 6.91
CA PHE A 44 0.62 -7.41 7.40
C PHE A 44 0.84 -7.87 8.86
N THR A 45 1.91 -7.43 9.51
CA THR A 45 2.16 -7.72 10.93
C THR A 45 1.42 -6.77 11.87
N LYS A 46 0.88 -5.67 11.33
CA LYS A 46 0.12 -4.65 12.07
C LYS A 46 -1.38 -4.76 11.80
N GLU A 47 -2.19 -4.24 12.73
CA GLU A 47 -3.62 -4.09 12.49
C GLU A 47 -3.88 -3.14 11.32
N ASN A 48 -4.84 -3.50 10.47
CA ASN A 48 -5.28 -2.65 9.36
C ASN A 48 -6.35 -1.66 9.89
N PRO A 49 -6.04 -0.36 10.03
CA PRO A 49 -6.99 0.63 10.52
C PRO A 49 -8.16 0.85 9.55
N TYR A 50 -8.08 0.34 8.32
CA TYR A 50 -9.07 0.53 7.25
C TYR A 50 -9.94 -0.71 7.01
N GLU A 51 -9.93 -1.70 7.89
CA GLU A 51 -10.65 -2.97 7.67
C GLU A 51 -12.15 -2.76 7.43
N ASN A 52 -12.81 -1.89 8.19
CA ASN A 52 -14.25 -1.62 8.04
C ASN A 52 -14.57 -0.93 6.71
N GLU A 53 -13.76 0.04 6.32
CA GLU A 53 -13.90 0.73 5.04
C GLU A 53 -13.64 -0.21 3.85
N ALA A 54 -12.66 -1.12 3.99
CA ALA A 54 -12.39 -2.13 2.99
C ALA A 54 -13.57 -3.11 2.83
N LYS A 55 -14.29 -3.44 3.92
CA LYS A 55 -15.49 -4.29 3.86
C LYS A 55 -16.64 -3.59 3.13
N GLU A 56 -16.80 -2.28 3.30
CA GLU A 56 -17.82 -1.49 2.59
C GLU A 56 -17.52 -1.39 1.09
N ARG A 57 -16.25 -1.22 0.71
CA ARG A 57 -15.84 -1.03 -0.69
C ARG A 57 -15.63 -2.33 -1.48
N PHE A 58 -15.05 -3.35 -0.87
CA PHE A 58 -14.67 -4.62 -1.52
C PHE A 58 -15.53 -5.82 -1.11
N GLY A 59 -16.48 -5.59 -0.20
CA GLY A 59 -17.35 -6.61 0.34
C GLY A 59 -16.73 -7.37 1.52
N THR A 60 -17.57 -7.73 2.47
CA THR A 60 -17.15 -8.41 3.70
C THR A 60 -16.46 -9.74 3.45
N LYS A 61 -16.87 -10.47 2.41
CA LYS A 61 -16.33 -11.79 2.09
C LYS A 61 -14.86 -11.72 1.65
N ALA A 62 -14.51 -10.77 0.79
CA ALA A 62 -13.15 -10.61 0.29
C ALA A 62 -12.18 -10.29 1.43
N ILE A 63 -12.56 -9.31 2.27
CA ILE A 63 -11.75 -8.89 3.41
C ILE A 63 -11.63 -10.00 4.46
N ALA A 64 -12.71 -10.74 4.73
CA ALA A 64 -12.67 -11.85 5.69
C ALA A 64 -11.74 -12.98 5.22
N GLN A 65 -11.79 -13.37 3.95
CA GLN A 65 -10.94 -14.44 3.41
C GLN A 65 -9.46 -14.06 3.39
N THR A 66 -9.15 -12.82 3.00
CA THR A 66 -7.77 -12.31 3.06
C THR A 66 -7.28 -12.20 4.50
N LYS A 67 -8.11 -11.70 5.43
CA LYS A 67 -7.75 -11.62 6.84
C LYS A 67 -7.49 -13.00 7.43
N GLU A 68 -8.38 -13.97 7.20
CA GLU A 68 -8.20 -15.35 7.66
C GLU A 68 -6.91 -15.97 7.11
N LYS A 69 -6.63 -15.80 5.82
CA LYS A 69 -5.40 -16.28 5.21
C LYS A 69 -4.16 -15.67 5.86
N ILE A 70 -4.13 -14.34 6.01
CA ILE A 70 -2.99 -13.63 6.55
C ILE A 70 -2.79 -13.95 8.03
N ASP A 71 -3.87 -14.00 8.82
CA ASP A 71 -3.82 -14.32 10.25
C ASP A 71 -3.45 -15.78 10.53
N SER A 72 -3.65 -16.69 9.58
CA SER A 72 -3.17 -18.08 9.69
C SER A 72 -1.64 -18.22 9.56
N LEU A 73 -0.94 -17.18 9.09
CA LEU A 73 0.50 -17.20 8.87
C LEU A 73 1.28 -16.80 10.13
N SER A 74 2.47 -17.39 10.30
CA SER A 74 3.47 -16.90 11.25
C SER A 74 3.96 -15.50 10.86
N ASN A 75 4.62 -14.80 11.79
CA ASN A 75 5.24 -13.51 11.50
C ASN A 75 6.22 -13.58 10.31
N ASP A 76 6.98 -14.67 10.20
CA ASP A 76 7.88 -14.90 9.06
C ASP A 76 7.10 -15.07 7.74
N GLY A 77 5.95 -15.74 7.78
CA GLY A 77 5.05 -15.87 6.63
C GLY A 77 4.45 -14.53 6.21
N LYS A 78 4.00 -13.72 7.19
CA LYS A 78 3.50 -12.36 6.96
C LYS A 78 4.59 -11.46 6.37
N GLN A 79 5.81 -11.54 6.90
CA GLN A 79 6.97 -10.78 6.38
C GLN A 79 7.31 -11.20 4.95
N LYS A 80 7.30 -12.51 4.65
CA LYS A 80 7.58 -12.99 3.28
C LYS A 80 6.58 -12.45 2.26
N ILE A 81 5.29 -12.40 2.61
CA ILE A 81 4.26 -11.80 1.74
C ILE A 81 4.49 -10.30 1.60
N SER A 82 4.81 -9.60 2.70
CA SER A 82 5.16 -8.18 2.68
C SER A 82 6.29 -7.88 1.71
N ASP A 83 7.40 -8.62 1.82
CA ASP A 83 8.57 -8.45 0.95
C ASP A 83 8.24 -8.74 -0.52
N GLN A 84 7.45 -9.79 -0.78
CA GLN A 84 7.00 -10.13 -2.13
C GLN A 84 6.15 -9.02 -2.74
N MET A 85 5.22 -8.43 -1.99
CA MET A 85 4.39 -7.32 -2.45
C MET A 85 5.23 -6.06 -2.70
N ASN A 86 6.13 -5.72 -1.79
CA ASN A 86 7.00 -4.56 -1.95
C ASN A 86 7.88 -4.68 -3.21
N GLN A 87 8.47 -5.87 -3.42
CA GLN A 87 9.29 -6.13 -4.60
C GLN A 87 8.48 -6.01 -5.90
N LEU A 88 7.27 -6.56 -5.92
CA LEU A 88 6.36 -6.47 -7.06
C LEU A 88 6.04 -5.02 -7.43
N PHE A 89 5.73 -4.17 -6.45
CA PHE A 89 5.45 -2.76 -6.68
C PHE A 89 6.69 -1.98 -7.14
N HIS A 90 7.88 -2.31 -6.61
CA HIS A 90 9.14 -1.75 -7.10
C HIS A 90 9.41 -2.10 -8.56
N ASP A 91 9.16 -3.35 -8.96
CA ASP A 91 9.40 -3.77 -10.34
C ASP A 91 8.38 -3.14 -11.31
N LEU A 92 7.13 -2.98 -10.90
CA LEU A 92 6.13 -2.23 -11.66
C LEU A 92 6.49 -0.75 -11.80
N ALA A 93 7.04 -0.13 -10.75
CA ALA A 93 7.41 1.28 -10.77
C ALA A 93 8.53 1.60 -11.78
N LYS A 94 9.41 0.64 -12.06
CA LYS A 94 10.43 0.76 -13.12
C LYS A 94 9.82 0.89 -14.51
N LEU A 95 8.57 0.47 -14.69
CA LEU A 95 7.84 0.52 -15.96
C LEU A 95 6.92 1.74 -16.05
N LYS A 96 6.88 2.63 -15.04
CA LYS A 96 5.90 3.73 -14.98
C LYS A 96 5.97 4.69 -16.17
N ASP A 97 7.14 4.83 -16.78
CA ASP A 97 7.39 5.70 -17.93
C ASP A 97 7.12 4.99 -19.28
N GLU A 98 6.81 3.68 -19.25
CA GLU A 98 6.35 2.92 -20.41
C GLU A 98 4.86 3.15 -20.68
N LYS A 99 4.40 2.76 -21.88
CA LYS A 99 2.95 2.78 -22.16
C LYS A 99 2.24 1.77 -21.25
N PRO A 100 1.14 2.16 -20.58
CA PRO A 100 0.33 1.23 -19.77
C PRO A 100 -0.14 -0.02 -20.54
N THR A 101 -0.32 0.11 -21.86
CA THR A 101 -0.78 -0.95 -22.76
C THR A 101 0.36 -1.72 -23.44
N ALA A 102 1.62 -1.39 -23.18
CA ALA A 102 2.76 -2.09 -23.77
C ALA A 102 2.79 -3.57 -23.31
N THR A 103 3.30 -4.45 -24.16
CA THR A 103 3.39 -5.89 -23.86
C THR A 103 4.16 -6.16 -22.56
N ILE A 104 5.27 -5.45 -22.32
CA ILE A 104 6.07 -5.58 -21.10
C ILE A 104 5.29 -5.18 -19.85
N THR A 105 4.56 -4.06 -19.92
CA THR A 105 3.70 -3.58 -18.84
C THR A 105 2.58 -4.58 -18.55
N GLN A 106 1.90 -5.07 -19.58
CA GLN A 106 0.78 -6.00 -19.42
C GLN A 106 1.22 -7.37 -18.91
N ALA A 107 2.43 -7.83 -19.26
CA ALA A 107 3.03 -9.01 -18.64
C ALA A 107 3.30 -8.81 -17.14
N ALA A 108 3.78 -7.62 -16.74
CA ALA A 108 3.99 -7.29 -15.33
C ALA A 108 2.66 -7.18 -14.55
N ILE A 109 1.62 -6.60 -15.16
CA ILE A 109 0.27 -6.54 -14.57
C ILE A 109 -0.36 -7.94 -14.44
N ALA A 110 -0.15 -8.81 -15.43
CA ALA A 110 -0.57 -10.21 -15.33
C ALA A 110 0.10 -10.91 -14.13
N ASN A 111 1.42 -10.71 -13.97
CA ASN A 111 2.16 -11.23 -12.82
C ASN A 111 1.60 -10.68 -11.49
N MET A 112 1.26 -9.39 -11.43
CA MET A 112 0.62 -8.79 -10.26
C MET A 112 -0.73 -9.46 -9.94
N TYR A 113 -1.60 -9.61 -10.94
CA TYR A 113 -2.90 -10.25 -10.78
C TYR A 113 -2.78 -11.69 -10.27
N HIS A 114 -1.88 -12.49 -10.84
CA HIS A 114 -1.62 -13.85 -10.39
C HIS A 114 -1.06 -13.88 -8.97
N THR A 115 -0.07 -13.03 -8.68
CA THR A 115 0.53 -12.95 -7.35
C THR A 115 -0.52 -12.61 -6.29
N PHE A 116 -1.43 -11.66 -6.55
CA PHE A 116 -2.50 -11.31 -5.62
C PHE A 116 -3.43 -12.49 -5.33
N ASN A 117 -3.85 -13.18 -6.39
CA ASN A 117 -4.75 -14.33 -6.28
C ASN A 117 -4.11 -15.54 -5.60
N ASP A 118 -2.82 -15.74 -5.76
CA ASP A 118 -2.09 -16.88 -5.17
C ASP A 118 -1.71 -16.63 -3.69
N THR A 119 -1.51 -15.36 -3.30
CA THR A 119 -0.96 -15.02 -1.99
C THR A 119 -2.00 -14.51 -0.98
N LEU A 120 -3.01 -13.76 -1.42
CA LEU A 120 -3.92 -13.03 -0.53
C LEU A 120 -5.15 -13.84 -0.11
N GLY A 121 -5.29 -15.09 -0.55
CA GLY A 121 -6.39 -15.98 -0.13
C GLY A 121 -7.79 -15.59 -0.63
N TYR A 122 -7.91 -14.46 -1.33
CA TYR A 122 -9.10 -14.04 -2.05
C TYR A 122 -8.82 -14.05 -3.55
N HIS A 123 -9.77 -14.60 -4.31
CA HIS A 123 -9.70 -14.57 -5.77
C HIS A 123 -10.39 -13.29 -6.28
N TYR A 124 -9.57 -12.32 -6.68
CA TYR A 124 -10.00 -11.12 -7.39
C TYR A 124 -10.53 -11.50 -8.76
N THR A 125 -11.76 -11.08 -9.07
CA THR A 125 -12.21 -11.03 -10.46
C THR A 125 -11.42 -9.95 -11.22
N LEU A 126 -11.36 -10.03 -12.54
CA LEU A 126 -10.75 -8.98 -13.37
C LEU A 126 -11.38 -7.60 -13.10
N GLU A 127 -12.71 -7.56 -12.89
CA GLU A 127 -13.43 -6.35 -12.51
C GLU A 127 -12.98 -5.80 -11.14
N ALA A 128 -12.87 -6.67 -10.12
CA ALA A 128 -12.41 -6.28 -8.80
C ALA A 128 -10.95 -5.79 -8.83
N PHE A 129 -10.11 -6.40 -9.68
CA PHE A 129 -8.73 -5.99 -9.89
C PHE A 129 -8.65 -4.60 -10.56
N ALA A 130 -9.45 -4.36 -11.60
CA ALA A 130 -9.55 -3.02 -12.20
C ALA A 130 -10.07 -1.97 -11.20
N GLY A 131 -11.09 -2.32 -10.42
CA GLY A 131 -11.64 -1.45 -9.37
C GLY A 131 -10.61 -1.10 -8.29
N LEU A 132 -9.74 -2.03 -7.92
CA LEU A 132 -8.61 -1.78 -7.03
C LEU A 132 -7.65 -0.74 -7.62
N GLY A 133 -7.33 -0.84 -8.91
CA GLY A 133 -6.50 0.14 -9.61
C GLY A 133 -7.13 1.54 -9.60
N GLN A 134 -8.44 1.65 -9.81
CA GLN A 134 -9.15 2.94 -9.72
C GLN A 134 -9.13 3.52 -8.31
N MET A 135 -9.22 2.68 -7.28
CA MET A 135 -9.14 3.13 -5.89
C MET A 135 -7.80 3.80 -5.58
N TYR A 136 -6.69 3.33 -6.18
CA TYR A 136 -5.36 3.92 -5.99
C TYR A 136 -5.25 5.40 -6.38
N VAL A 137 -6.15 5.89 -7.24
CA VAL A 137 -6.21 7.31 -7.66
C VAL A 137 -7.41 8.06 -7.08
N GLN A 138 -8.46 7.36 -6.67
CA GLN A 138 -9.66 7.97 -6.09
C GLN A 138 -9.54 8.28 -4.60
N ASP A 139 -8.64 7.59 -3.90
CA ASP A 139 -8.42 7.76 -2.48
C ASP A 139 -7.00 8.27 -2.20
N GLU A 140 -6.92 9.52 -1.74
CA GLU A 140 -5.65 10.25 -1.55
C GLU A 140 -4.67 9.51 -0.63
N ARG A 141 -5.15 8.71 0.33
CA ARG A 141 -4.28 7.91 1.21
C ARG A 141 -3.52 6.84 0.42
N PHE A 142 -4.19 6.19 -0.53
CA PHE A 142 -3.56 5.19 -1.38
C PHE A 142 -2.68 5.84 -2.44
N THR A 143 -3.12 6.97 -3.00
CA THR A 143 -2.32 7.75 -3.94
C THR A 143 -1.00 8.19 -3.30
N GLU A 144 -1.05 8.79 -2.11
CA GLU A 144 0.16 9.25 -1.40
C GLU A 144 1.06 8.09 -1.00
N ASN A 145 0.49 6.99 -0.52
CA ASN A 145 1.26 5.80 -0.24
C ASN A 145 1.95 5.28 -1.51
N LEU A 146 1.31 5.28 -2.67
CA LEU A 146 1.91 4.77 -3.91
C LEU A 146 2.90 5.75 -4.56
N ARG A 147 2.79 7.05 -4.30
CA ARG A 147 3.78 8.05 -4.75
C ARG A 147 5.19 7.79 -4.23
N GLN A 148 5.34 7.03 -3.13
CA GLN A 148 6.65 6.59 -2.65
C GLN A 148 7.45 5.78 -3.70
N TYR A 149 6.76 5.13 -4.65
CA TYR A 149 7.38 4.37 -5.73
C TYR A 149 7.69 5.23 -6.98
N GLY A 150 7.19 6.47 -7.03
CA GLY A 150 7.45 7.41 -8.11
C GLY A 150 6.24 8.28 -8.45
N GLU A 151 6.50 9.51 -8.88
CA GLU A 151 5.45 10.39 -9.40
C GLU A 151 4.78 9.76 -10.64
N GLY A 152 3.45 9.85 -10.70
CA GLY A 152 2.63 9.26 -11.77
C GLY A 152 2.41 7.75 -11.68
N PHE A 153 3.00 7.07 -10.69
CA PHE A 153 2.86 5.63 -10.52
C PHE A 153 1.43 5.16 -10.18
N PRO A 154 0.68 5.81 -9.27
CA PRO A 154 -0.71 5.43 -9.01
C PRO A 154 -1.59 5.48 -10.27
N GLU A 155 -1.43 6.54 -11.07
CA GLU A 155 -2.15 6.76 -12.33
C GLU A 155 -1.77 5.72 -13.38
N PHE A 156 -0.47 5.41 -13.50
CA PHE A 156 0.03 4.35 -14.36
C PHE A 156 -0.61 3.00 -14.02
N LEU A 157 -0.64 2.61 -12.73
CA LEU A 157 -1.24 1.36 -12.28
C LEU A 157 -2.74 1.32 -12.60
N ALA A 158 -3.48 2.40 -12.29
CA ALA A 158 -4.92 2.47 -12.54
C ALA A 158 -5.25 2.19 -14.01
N VAL A 159 -4.52 2.82 -14.94
CA VAL A 159 -4.72 2.62 -16.38
C VAL A 159 -4.30 1.21 -16.81
N ALA A 160 -3.13 0.74 -16.38
CA ALA A 160 -2.59 -0.56 -16.80
C ALA A 160 -3.45 -1.73 -16.31
N MET A 161 -3.95 -1.68 -15.06
CA MET A 161 -4.85 -2.67 -14.48
C MET A 161 -6.22 -2.67 -15.17
N THR A 162 -6.76 -1.48 -15.48
CA THR A 162 -8.02 -1.35 -16.22
C THR A 162 -7.91 -1.98 -17.61
N TYR A 163 -6.82 -1.72 -18.33
CA TYR A 163 -6.59 -2.31 -19.65
C TYR A 163 -6.46 -3.83 -19.59
N TYR A 164 -5.71 -4.36 -18.61
CA TYR A 164 -5.55 -5.80 -18.42
C TYR A 164 -6.90 -6.50 -18.25
N ALA A 165 -7.75 -5.97 -17.36
CA ALA A 165 -9.07 -6.53 -17.08
C ALA A 165 -10.03 -6.53 -18.29
N GLN A 166 -9.82 -5.64 -19.26
CA GLN A 166 -10.64 -5.55 -20.47
C GLN A 166 -10.13 -6.43 -21.63
N LYS A 167 -8.90 -6.94 -21.55
CA LYS A 167 -8.23 -7.66 -22.64
C LYS A 167 -8.09 -9.15 -22.43
N VAL A 168 -8.18 -9.60 -21.18
CA VAL A 168 -8.19 -11.03 -20.79
C VAL A 168 -9.64 -11.53 -20.82
#